data_AF-A0A1X0IJ13-F1
#
_entry.id   AF-A0A1X0IJ13-F1
#
_cell.length_a   1.000
_cell.length_b   1.000
_cell.length_c   1.000
_cell.angle_alpha   90.00
_cell.angle_beta   90.00
_cell.angle_gamma   90.00
#
_symmetry.space_group_name_H-M   'P 1'
#
loop_
_entity.id
_entity.type
_entity.pdbx_description
1 polymer ?
#
loop_
_entity_poly.entity_id
_entity_poly.type
_entity_poly.pdbx_seq_one_letter_code
_entity_poly.pdbx_strand_id
1 'polypeptide(L)'
;MPPPRKPYRPRPRPAIDQHAAVVDGWLIADQHAPRKQRHTARRIWQRLVTEHGATCSEVTVSRYVAKRRIELGLNRIEVAVPQNHLPGAEAEVDFGEFWTHIGGVLVKCWMFVMRLSCSGRAFHVAFTTQGQEAFLQGHVLAFNHFGGDLRDTGSEPPAISRCDTAVLLSVVSEPLTPFGTTPSASRLHLQSDRASRTEDSCTSLSHVRR
;
A
#
# COMPACT_ATOMS: atom_id res chain seq x y z
N MET A 1 -44.92 -23.93 -15.66
CA MET A 1 -44.08 -23.09 -14.78
C MET A 1 -44.84 -22.78 -13.51
N PRO A 2 -44.22 -22.84 -12.32
CA PRO A 2 -44.87 -22.33 -11.10
C PRO A 2 -45.04 -20.80 -11.20
N PRO A 3 -46.09 -20.23 -10.59
CA PRO A 3 -46.35 -18.81 -10.66
C PRO A 3 -45.23 -18.00 -9.98
N PRO A 4 -44.95 -16.77 -10.46
CA PRO A 4 -43.96 -15.90 -9.86
C PRO A 4 -44.30 -15.63 -8.39
N ARG A 5 -43.28 -15.74 -7.51
CA ARG A 5 -43.44 -15.50 -6.08
C ARG A 5 -43.94 -14.06 -5.87
N LYS A 6 -44.99 -13.91 -5.04
CA LYS A 6 -45.49 -12.60 -4.64
C LYS A 6 -44.33 -11.77 -4.05
N PRO A 7 -44.15 -10.51 -4.48
CA PRO A 7 -43.09 -9.67 -3.93
C PRO A 7 -43.31 -9.51 -2.42
N TYR A 8 -42.25 -9.77 -1.66
CA TYR A 8 -42.29 -9.64 -0.21
C TYR A 8 -42.43 -8.15 0.15
N ARG A 9 -43.58 -7.76 0.70
CA ARG A 9 -43.72 -6.41 1.25
C ARG A 9 -42.81 -6.30 2.48
N PRO A 10 -41.94 -5.28 2.56
CA PRO A 10 -41.16 -5.03 3.76
C PRO A 10 -42.11 -4.91 4.96
N ARG A 11 -41.88 -5.73 5.99
CA ARG A 11 -42.62 -5.54 7.25
C ARG A 11 -42.12 -4.26 7.91
N PRO A 12 -43.01 -3.38 8.38
CA PRO A 12 -42.60 -2.21 9.15
C PRO A 12 -41.83 -2.66 10.39
N ARG A 13 -40.70 -2.00 10.66
CA ARG A 13 -39.84 -2.20 11.83
C ARG A 13 -39.79 -0.90 12.63
N PRO A 14 -40.91 -0.49 13.25
CA PRO A 14 -41.08 0.86 13.79
C PRO A 14 -39.98 1.28 14.78
N ALA A 15 -39.44 0.34 15.57
CA ALA A 15 -38.38 0.62 16.54
C ALA A 15 -37.05 1.13 15.95
N ILE A 16 -36.71 0.75 14.71
CA ILE A 16 -35.49 1.22 14.02
C ILE A 16 -35.82 2.15 12.86
N ASP A 17 -36.96 1.95 12.20
CA ASP A 17 -37.37 2.76 11.05
C ASP A 17 -37.51 4.23 11.41
N GLN A 18 -37.95 4.55 12.64
CA GLN A 18 -38.03 5.94 13.13
C GLN A 18 -36.66 6.63 13.22
N HIS A 19 -35.57 5.87 13.34
CA HIS A 19 -34.21 6.37 13.48
C HIS A 19 -33.35 6.14 12.23
N ALA A 20 -33.91 5.51 11.19
CA ALA A 20 -33.21 5.13 9.97
C ALA A 20 -32.47 6.32 9.32
N ALA A 21 -33.17 7.45 9.15
CA ALA A 21 -32.61 8.65 8.52
C ALA A 21 -31.42 9.24 9.32
N VAL A 22 -31.49 9.18 10.65
CA VAL A 22 -30.42 9.66 11.54
C VAL A 22 -29.18 8.78 11.40
N VAL A 23 -29.37 7.45 11.46
CA VAL A 23 -28.28 6.49 11.30
C VAL A 23 -27.62 6.62 9.93
N ASP A 24 -28.40 6.74 8.87
CA ASP A 24 -27.90 6.94 7.50
C ASP A 24 -27.07 8.23 7.41
N GLY A 25 -27.54 9.33 8.01
CA GLY A 25 -26.79 10.58 8.07
C GLY A 25 -25.42 10.44 8.74
N TRP A 26 -25.34 9.73 9.87
CA TRP A 26 -24.06 9.47 10.54
C TRP A 26 -23.14 8.56 9.73
N LEU A 27 -23.69 7.50 9.11
CA LEU A 27 -22.90 6.60 8.26
C LEU A 27 -22.36 7.30 7.02
N ILE A 28 -23.10 8.26 6.45
CA ILE A 28 -22.64 9.07 5.33
C ILE A 28 -21.53 10.02 5.78
N ALA A 29 -21.70 10.72 6.91
CA ALA A 29 -20.67 11.60 7.47
C ALA A 29 -19.37 10.86 7.80
N ASP A 30 -19.47 9.63 8.30
CA ASP A 30 -18.32 8.77 8.60
C ASP A 30 -17.41 8.50 7.39
N GLN A 31 -17.90 8.63 6.16
CA GLN A 31 -17.09 8.45 4.95
C GLN A 31 -15.92 9.42 4.90
N HIS A 32 -16.17 10.67 5.32
CA HIS A 32 -15.19 11.74 5.29
C HIS A 32 -14.30 11.77 6.55
N ALA A 33 -14.62 10.95 7.56
CA ALA A 33 -13.84 10.84 8.78
C ALA A 33 -12.68 9.83 8.62
N PRO A 34 -11.51 10.08 9.25
CA PRO A 34 -10.43 9.11 9.36
C PRO A 34 -10.90 7.78 9.96
N ARG A 35 -10.33 6.65 9.54
CA ARG A 35 -10.79 5.30 9.92
C ARG A 35 -11.00 5.11 11.44
N LYS A 36 -10.11 5.69 12.26
CA LYS A 36 -10.16 5.61 13.74
C LYS A 36 -11.28 6.44 14.37
N GLN A 37 -11.85 7.42 13.66
CA GLN A 37 -12.89 8.33 14.15
C GLN A 37 -14.29 7.96 13.66
N ARG A 38 -14.43 6.97 12.77
CA ARG A 38 -15.72 6.48 12.28
C ARG A 38 -16.49 5.78 13.38
N HIS A 39 -17.81 5.93 13.41
CA HIS A 39 -18.64 5.32 14.41
C HIS A 39 -18.67 3.79 14.25
N THR A 40 -18.55 3.08 15.36
CA THR A 40 -18.92 1.67 15.44
C THR A 40 -20.43 1.54 15.61
N ALA A 41 -21.00 0.38 15.26
CA ALA A 41 -22.44 0.14 15.46
C ALA A 41 -22.87 0.34 16.92
N ARG A 42 -22.03 -0.07 17.87
CA ARG A 42 -22.21 0.19 19.30
C ARG A 42 -22.27 1.68 19.62
N ARG A 43 -21.35 2.48 19.05
CA ARG A 43 -21.33 3.94 19.26
C ARG A 43 -22.58 4.61 18.68
N ILE A 44 -23.02 4.17 17.50
CA ILE A 44 -24.28 4.62 16.90
C ILE A 44 -25.46 4.32 17.83
N TRP A 45 -25.55 3.10 18.35
CA TRP A 45 -26.61 2.73 19.29
C TRP A 45 -26.59 3.59 20.57
N GLN A 46 -25.42 3.78 21.19
CA GLN A 46 -25.30 4.65 22.37
C GLN A 46 -25.79 6.08 22.09
N ARG A 47 -25.37 6.67 20.96
CA ARG A 47 -25.84 8.00 20.55
C ARG A 47 -27.34 8.03 20.29
N LEU A 48 -27.91 7.02 19.63
CA LEU A 48 -29.35 6.91 19.45
C LEU A 48 -30.11 6.89 20.77
N VAL A 49 -29.61 6.16 21.78
CA VAL A 49 -30.23 6.11 23.10
C VAL A 49 -30.13 7.46 23.81
N THR A 50 -28.94 8.07 23.82
CA THR A 50 -28.69 9.32 24.57
C THR A 50 -29.29 10.57 23.90
N GLU A 51 -29.16 10.70 22.58
CA GLU A 51 -29.55 11.92 21.83
C GLU A 51 -31.00 11.83 21.30
N HIS A 52 -31.49 10.62 21.02
CA HIS A 52 -32.78 10.41 20.36
C HIS A 52 -33.76 9.52 21.15
N GLY A 53 -33.42 9.10 22.37
CA GLY A 53 -34.30 8.32 23.23
C GLY A 53 -34.68 6.95 22.66
N ALA A 54 -33.82 6.34 21.85
CA ALA A 54 -34.12 5.08 21.19
C ALA A 54 -34.35 3.94 22.19
N THR A 55 -35.41 3.16 21.99
CA THR A 55 -35.75 1.98 22.81
C THR A 55 -35.29 0.66 22.18
N CYS A 56 -34.67 0.72 20.99
CA CYS A 56 -34.21 -0.46 20.28
C CYS A 56 -32.92 -1.05 20.88
N SER A 57 -32.79 -2.37 20.80
CA SER A 57 -31.59 -3.07 21.26
C SER A 57 -30.37 -2.78 20.39
N GLU A 58 -29.17 -2.88 20.97
CA GLU A 58 -27.89 -2.77 20.24
C GLU A 58 -27.82 -3.74 19.05
N VAL A 59 -28.37 -4.95 19.20
CA VAL A 59 -28.40 -5.97 18.13
C VAL A 59 -29.24 -5.51 16.94
N THR A 60 -30.36 -4.83 17.20
CA THR A 60 -31.23 -4.28 16.15
C THR A 60 -30.50 -3.21 15.35
N VAL A 61 -29.84 -2.27 16.04
CA VAL A 61 -29.04 -1.21 15.39
C VAL A 61 -27.87 -1.81 14.62
N SER A 62 -27.16 -2.78 15.22
CA SER A 62 -26.01 -3.42 14.57
C SER A 62 -26.38 -4.14 13.29
N ARG A 63 -27.50 -4.87 13.28
CA ARG A 63 -28.03 -5.51 12.07
C ARG A 63 -28.44 -4.49 11.01
N TYR A 64 -29.06 -3.39 11.42
CA TYR A 64 -29.43 -2.30 10.52
C TYR A 64 -28.19 -1.66 9.88
N VAL A 65 -27.21 -1.24 10.71
CA VAL A 65 -25.95 -0.64 10.26
C VAL A 65 -25.19 -1.57 9.31
N ALA A 66 -25.10 -2.87 9.63
CA ALA A 66 -24.41 -3.84 8.78
C ALA A 66 -25.05 -3.96 7.39
N LYS A 67 -26.39 -4.10 7.33
CA LYS A 67 -27.13 -4.10 6.07
C LYS A 67 -26.92 -2.79 5.30
N ARG A 68 -26.98 -1.68 6.03
CA ARG A 68 -27.00 -0.36 5.42
C ARG A 68 -25.64 0.07 4.88
N ARG A 69 -24.55 -0.34 5.53
CA ARG A 69 -23.19 -0.21 5.00
C ARG A 69 -23.00 -0.92 3.66
N ILE A 70 -23.66 -2.06 3.44
CA ILE A 70 -23.62 -2.76 2.15
C ILE A 70 -24.40 -1.97 1.11
N GLU A 71 -25.64 -1.58 1.43
CA GLU A 71 -26.52 -0.85 0.50
C GLU A 71 -25.97 0.54 0.10
N LEU A 72 -25.27 1.20 1.02
CA LEU A 72 -24.59 2.48 0.78
C LEU A 72 -23.19 2.31 0.16
N GLY A 73 -22.73 1.09 -0.11
CA GLY A 73 -21.40 0.83 -0.69
C GLY A 73 -20.22 1.21 0.22
N LEU A 74 -20.45 1.30 1.53
CA LEU A 74 -19.45 1.71 2.53
C LEU A 74 -18.49 0.57 2.91
N ASN A 75 -18.84 -0.67 2.58
CA ASN A 75 -17.95 -1.82 2.71
C ASN A 75 -17.05 -1.92 1.49
N ARG A 76 -16.11 -0.99 1.34
CA ARG A 76 -14.96 -1.22 0.45
C ARG A 76 -14.07 -2.25 1.10
N ILE A 77 -14.16 -3.49 0.63
CA ILE A 77 -13.19 -4.52 0.94
C ILE A 77 -11.96 -4.19 0.08
N GLU A 78 -10.84 -3.90 0.72
CA GLU A 78 -9.55 -3.91 0.02
C GLU A 78 -9.29 -5.35 -0.41
N VAL A 79 -9.49 -5.63 -1.69
CA VAL A 79 -9.21 -6.94 -2.28
C VAL A 79 -7.74 -6.95 -2.66
N ALA A 80 -6.95 -7.74 -1.94
CA ALA A 80 -5.58 -8.05 -2.34
C ALA A 80 -5.60 -9.30 -3.22
N VAL A 81 -4.99 -9.22 -4.40
CA VAL A 81 -4.75 -10.38 -5.27
C VAL A 81 -3.36 -10.93 -4.93
N PRO A 82 -3.24 -12.18 -4.44
CA PRO A 82 -1.94 -12.78 -4.18
C PRO A 82 -1.08 -12.75 -5.46
N GLN A 83 0.11 -12.16 -5.35
CA GLN A 83 1.10 -12.15 -6.42
C GLN A 83 2.15 -13.24 -6.11
N ASN A 84 2.39 -14.14 -7.06
CA ASN A 84 3.43 -15.15 -6.96
C ASN A 84 4.64 -14.69 -7.78
N HIS A 85 5.75 -14.41 -7.12
CA HIS A 85 7.00 -13.99 -7.77
C HIS A 85 8.11 -15.00 -7.48
N LEU A 86 8.86 -15.37 -8.52
CA LEU A 86 10.07 -16.16 -8.35
C LEU A 86 11.17 -15.31 -7.67
N PRO A 87 12.05 -15.91 -6.85
CA PRO A 87 13.18 -15.20 -6.27
C PRO A 87 14.04 -14.53 -7.35
N GLY A 88 14.31 -13.24 -7.19
CA GLY A 88 15.15 -12.47 -8.12
C GLY A 88 14.53 -12.23 -9.50
N ALA A 89 13.27 -12.61 -9.74
CA ALA A 89 12.60 -12.37 -11.03
C ALA A 89 11.96 -10.99 -11.11
N GLU A 90 11.50 -10.43 -9.99
CA GLU A 90 10.83 -9.13 -9.95
C GLU A 90 11.24 -8.29 -8.75
N ALA A 91 11.33 -6.98 -8.98
CA ALA A 91 11.55 -5.97 -7.96
C ALA A 91 10.77 -4.70 -8.28
N GLU A 92 10.24 -4.07 -7.24
CA GLU A 92 9.58 -2.76 -7.28
C GLU A 92 10.62 -1.67 -7.00
N VAL A 93 10.54 -0.57 -7.74
CA VAL A 93 11.43 0.59 -7.57
C VAL A 93 10.60 1.86 -7.40
N ASP A 94 10.93 2.65 -6.39
CA ASP A 94 10.25 3.91 -6.08
C ASP A 94 11.24 4.99 -5.62
N PHE A 95 10.81 6.26 -5.65
CA PHE A 95 11.50 7.41 -5.10
C PHE A 95 10.64 8.12 -4.05
N GLY A 96 11.08 8.09 -2.80
CA GLY A 96 10.45 8.85 -1.70
C GLY A 96 11.08 10.22 -1.52
N GLU A 97 10.29 11.29 -1.56
CA GLU A 97 10.76 12.64 -1.23
C GLU A 97 10.95 12.84 0.29
N PHE A 98 12.06 13.47 0.69
CA PHE A 98 12.26 13.89 2.08
C PHE A 98 13.19 15.12 2.17
N TRP A 99 13.17 15.80 3.31
CA TRP A 99 14.06 16.92 3.60
C TRP A 99 15.05 16.53 4.70
N THR A 100 16.31 16.91 4.55
CA THR A 100 17.36 16.65 5.56
C THR A 100 18.40 17.76 5.57
N HIS A 101 19.10 17.94 6.69
CA HIS A 101 20.21 18.89 6.77
C HIS A 101 21.51 18.25 6.25
N ILE A 102 22.11 18.87 5.23
CA ILE A 102 23.43 18.49 4.70
C ILE A 102 24.34 19.70 4.84
N GLY A 103 25.40 19.57 5.64
CA GLY A 103 26.31 20.70 5.92
C GLY A 103 25.60 21.90 6.59
N GLY A 104 24.58 21.65 7.41
CA GLY A 104 23.78 22.68 8.08
C GLY A 104 22.65 23.28 7.21
N VAL A 105 22.67 23.06 5.90
CA VAL A 105 21.63 23.56 4.98
C VAL A 105 20.52 22.52 4.87
N LEU A 106 19.26 22.98 4.95
CA LEU A 106 18.10 22.11 4.69
C LEU A 106 17.97 21.85 3.18
N VAL A 107 18.11 20.59 2.78
CA VAL A 107 18.14 20.14 1.39
C VAL A 107 17.02 19.15 1.13
N LYS A 108 16.35 19.30 -0.01
CA LYS A 108 15.39 18.33 -0.54
C LYS A 108 16.13 17.17 -1.18
N CYS A 109 15.80 15.97 -0.75
CA CYS A 109 16.41 14.73 -1.20
C CYS A 109 15.34 13.73 -1.65
N TRP A 110 15.79 12.72 -2.37
CA TRP A 110 14.99 11.64 -2.93
C TRP A 110 15.62 10.32 -2.49
N MET A 111 14.82 9.48 -1.86
CA MET A 111 15.22 8.15 -1.42
C MET A 111 14.82 7.15 -2.49
N PHE A 112 15.80 6.66 -3.25
CA PHE A 112 15.64 5.51 -4.11
C PHE A 112 15.38 4.28 -3.23
N VAL A 113 14.31 3.55 -3.52
CA VAL A 113 13.94 2.31 -2.85
C VAL A 113 13.80 1.23 -3.89
N MET A 114 14.52 0.11 -3.73
CA MET A 114 14.29 -1.11 -4.52
C MET A 114 13.93 -2.24 -3.58
N ARG A 115 12.80 -2.91 -3.85
CA ARG A 115 12.28 -4.01 -3.02
C ARG A 115 12.03 -5.25 -3.88
N LEU A 116 12.60 -6.39 -3.48
CA LEU A 116 12.43 -7.67 -4.17
C LEU A 116 11.03 -8.23 -3.87
N SER A 117 10.24 -8.51 -4.91
CA SER A 117 8.82 -8.87 -4.76
C SER A 117 8.61 -10.23 -4.08
N CYS A 118 9.54 -11.17 -4.26
CA CYS A 118 9.47 -12.50 -3.65
C CYS A 118 9.84 -12.52 -2.14
N SER A 119 10.92 -11.82 -1.76
CA SER A 119 11.47 -11.90 -0.40
C SER A 119 11.14 -10.70 0.48
N GLY A 120 10.67 -9.60 -0.10
CA GLY A 120 10.47 -8.33 0.59
C GLY A 120 11.76 -7.61 1.01
N ARG A 121 12.95 -8.17 0.71
CA ARG A 121 14.24 -7.51 0.95
C ARG A 121 14.29 -6.19 0.20
N ALA A 122 14.81 -5.15 0.83
CA ALA A 122 14.86 -3.81 0.26
C ALA A 122 16.24 -3.16 0.39
N PHE A 123 16.56 -2.30 -0.58
CA PHE A 123 17.75 -1.46 -0.62
C PHE A 123 17.31 0.00 -0.73
N HIS A 124 18.02 0.88 -0.03
CA HIS A 124 17.69 2.31 0.02
C HIS A 124 18.97 3.14 -0.20
N VAL A 125 18.87 4.18 -1.01
CA VAL A 125 19.95 5.17 -1.17
C VAL A 125 19.37 6.55 -1.44
N ALA A 126 19.96 7.59 -0.83
CA ALA A 126 19.52 8.95 -0.99
C ALA A 126 20.29 9.67 -2.11
N PHE A 127 19.56 10.44 -2.92
CA PHE A 127 20.08 11.34 -3.94
C PHE A 127 19.50 12.74 -3.75
N THR A 128 20.18 13.76 -4.29
CA THR A 128 19.66 15.14 -4.34
C THR A 128 18.83 15.40 -5.61
N THR A 129 18.69 14.40 -6.48
CA THR A 129 17.94 14.46 -7.74
C THR A 129 17.20 13.14 -7.98
N GLN A 130 16.11 13.20 -8.74
CA GLN A 130 15.39 12.03 -9.28
C GLN A 130 15.72 11.78 -10.77
N GLY A 131 16.80 12.39 -11.28
CA GLY A 131 17.24 12.26 -12.66
C GLY A 131 17.64 10.83 -13.05
N GLN A 132 17.81 10.61 -14.35
CA GLN A 132 18.12 9.29 -14.90
C GLN A 132 19.44 8.72 -14.34
N GLU A 133 20.43 9.57 -14.06
CA GLU A 133 21.71 9.14 -13.48
C GLU A 133 21.51 8.58 -12.07
N ALA A 134 20.69 9.23 -11.24
CA ALA A 134 20.37 8.75 -9.90
C ALA A 134 19.58 7.43 -9.96
N PHE A 135 18.65 7.30 -10.91
CA PHE A 135 17.91 6.07 -11.14
C PHE A 135 18.85 4.91 -11.51
N LEU A 136 19.70 5.07 -12.53
CA LEU A 136 20.63 4.03 -12.98
C LEU A 136 21.67 3.69 -11.91
N GLN A 137 22.23 4.70 -11.23
CA GLN A 137 23.17 4.49 -10.13
C GLN A 137 22.50 3.73 -8.97
N GLY A 138 21.25 4.05 -8.65
CA GLY A 138 20.46 3.34 -7.65
C GLY A 138 20.36 1.84 -7.94
N HIS A 139 20.15 1.46 -9.21
CA HIS A 139 20.10 0.06 -9.64
C HIS A 139 21.44 -0.64 -9.47
N VAL A 140 22.52 -0.03 -9.95
CA VAL A 140 23.88 -0.61 -9.81
C VAL A 140 24.21 -0.85 -8.34
N LEU A 141 23.91 0.11 -7.46
CA LEU A 141 24.13 -0.03 -6.03
C LEU A 141 23.23 -1.12 -5.42
N ALA A 142 21.97 -1.19 -5.82
CA ALA A 142 21.02 -2.19 -5.32
C ALA A 142 21.42 -3.62 -5.73
N PHE A 143 21.78 -3.85 -7.00
CA PHE A 143 22.21 -5.16 -7.46
C PHE A 143 23.47 -5.64 -6.75
N ASN A 144 24.46 -4.76 -6.59
CA ASN A 144 25.65 -5.05 -5.80
C ASN A 144 25.30 -5.39 -4.34
N HIS A 145 24.32 -4.71 -3.73
CA HIS A 145 23.85 -4.99 -2.38
C HIS A 145 23.14 -6.35 -2.26
N PHE A 146 22.35 -6.73 -3.27
CA PHE A 146 21.65 -8.01 -3.28
C PHE A 146 22.53 -9.20 -3.67
N GLY A 147 23.80 -8.96 -4.04
CA GLY A 147 24.75 -10.01 -4.42
C GLY A 147 24.73 -10.36 -5.91
N GLY A 148 24.06 -9.56 -6.74
CA GLY A 148 24.18 -9.62 -8.19
C GLY A 148 25.36 -8.76 -8.63
N ASP A 149 26.55 -9.36 -8.70
CA ASP A 149 27.66 -8.73 -9.42
C ASP A 149 27.31 -8.77 -10.91
N LEU A 150 27.00 -7.60 -11.49
CA LEU A 150 26.63 -7.41 -12.91
C LEU A 150 27.73 -7.83 -13.91
N ARG A 151 28.81 -8.44 -13.42
CA ARG A 151 30.00 -8.76 -14.19
C ARG A 151 30.15 -10.22 -14.57
N ASP A 152 29.47 -11.17 -13.90
CA ASP A 152 29.74 -12.59 -14.20
C ASP A 152 28.65 -13.61 -13.82
N THR A 153 27.38 -13.23 -13.77
CA THR A 153 26.31 -14.21 -13.54
C THR A 153 25.33 -14.19 -14.70
N GLY A 154 25.28 -15.28 -15.47
CA GLY A 154 24.24 -15.58 -16.45
C GLY A 154 22.83 -15.75 -15.86
N SER A 155 22.58 -15.19 -14.67
CA SER A 155 21.24 -14.94 -14.14
C SER A 155 20.75 -13.62 -14.73
N GLU A 156 19.65 -13.66 -15.47
CA GLU A 156 19.01 -12.44 -15.93
C GLU A 156 18.69 -11.52 -14.73
N PRO A 157 18.94 -10.20 -14.84
CA PRO A 157 18.50 -9.27 -13.82
C PRO A 157 16.98 -9.38 -13.63
N PRO A 158 16.45 -9.14 -12.42
CA PRO A 158 15.00 -9.13 -12.20
C PRO A 158 14.32 -8.24 -13.23
N ALA A 159 13.27 -8.75 -13.85
CA ALA A 159 12.34 -7.96 -14.62
C ALA A 159 11.72 -6.90 -13.69
N ILE A 160 11.94 -5.64 -14.00
CA ILE A 160 11.39 -4.52 -13.23
C ILE A 160 9.94 -4.36 -13.68
N SER A 161 8.98 -4.81 -12.86
CA SER A 161 7.55 -4.64 -13.13
C SER A 161 7.03 -3.36 -12.45
N ARG A 162 6.60 -2.43 -13.32
CA ARG A 162 5.90 -1.15 -13.09
C ARG A 162 6.65 -0.01 -12.37
N CYS A 163 7.04 0.93 -13.23
CA CYS A 163 6.98 2.37 -13.02
C CYS A 163 5.53 2.87 -13.16
N ASP A 164 4.92 3.40 -12.09
CA ASP A 164 3.79 4.32 -12.26
C ASP A 164 4.35 5.68 -12.69
N THR A 165 3.99 6.06 -13.92
CA THR A 165 4.63 7.07 -14.75
C THR A 165 4.17 8.49 -14.43
N ALA A 166 5.12 9.43 -14.33
CA ALA A 166 4.96 10.74 -14.95
C ALA A 166 6.31 11.25 -15.47
N VAL A 167 6.37 11.46 -16.79
CA VAL A 167 7.45 12.09 -17.56
C VAL A 167 8.63 11.18 -17.95
N LEU A 168 8.39 10.25 -18.88
CA LEU A 168 9.42 9.79 -19.80
C LEU A 168 8.83 9.65 -21.22
N LEU A 169 8.58 10.78 -21.88
CA LEU A 169 8.60 10.85 -23.34
C LEU A 169 8.78 12.32 -23.76
N SER A 170 9.62 12.56 -24.77
CA SER A 170 10.16 13.85 -25.26
C SER A 170 11.25 14.40 -24.32
N VAL A 171 12.54 14.48 -24.67
CA VAL A 171 13.17 14.91 -25.92
C VAL A 171 14.51 14.20 -26.06
N VAL A 172 14.70 13.44 -27.15
CA VAL A 172 16.01 13.18 -27.72
C VAL A 172 16.15 14.12 -28.91
N SER A 173 16.98 15.15 -28.78
CA SER A 173 17.65 15.82 -29.90
C SER A 173 18.73 16.78 -29.37
N GLU A 174 19.96 16.25 -29.38
CA GLU A 174 21.27 16.93 -29.62
C GLU A 174 21.77 18.07 -28.69
N PRO A 175 23.07 18.42 -28.73
CA PRO A 175 24.25 17.56 -28.60
C PRO A 175 25.20 18.07 -27.48
N LEU A 176 26.18 17.22 -27.16
CA LEU A 176 27.30 17.40 -26.22
C LEU A 176 27.96 18.80 -26.27
N THR A 177 28.27 19.37 -25.10
CA THR A 177 29.59 20.00 -24.84
C THR A 177 29.96 19.94 -23.36
N PRO A 178 31.27 19.95 -23.04
CA PRO A 178 31.82 19.48 -21.76
C PRO A 178 32.09 20.65 -20.80
N PHE A 179 32.15 20.38 -19.50
CA PHE A 179 32.85 21.11 -18.40
C PHE A 179 32.08 20.70 -17.13
N GLY A 180 32.64 20.03 -16.13
CA GLY A 180 33.96 20.16 -15.55
C GLY A 180 33.73 20.32 -14.05
N THR A 181 34.44 19.52 -13.26
CA THR A 181 34.59 19.58 -11.79
C THR A 181 33.55 18.80 -10.97
N THR A 182 34.03 17.68 -10.45
CA THR A 182 33.52 16.88 -9.34
C THR A 182 33.29 17.71 -8.08
N PRO A 183 32.34 17.29 -7.22
CA PRO A 183 32.69 17.17 -5.82
C PRO A 183 32.38 15.78 -5.26
N SER A 184 33.30 15.36 -4.39
CA SER A 184 33.38 14.14 -3.60
C SER A 184 32.02 13.63 -3.06
N ALA A 185 31.66 12.41 -3.45
CA ALA A 185 30.57 11.65 -2.85
C ALA A 185 30.97 11.23 -1.42
N SER A 186 30.48 11.97 -0.43
CA SER A 186 30.56 11.54 0.97
C SER A 186 29.51 10.46 1.23
N ARG A 187 29.96 9.21 1.23
CA ARG A 187 29.20 8.00 1.52
C ARG A 187 28.67 8.04 2.96
N LEU A 188 27.42 8.42 3.17
CA LEU A 188 26.74 8.17 4.43
C LEU A 188 26.32 6.69 4.49
N HIS A 189 27.12 5.87 5.16
CA HIS A 189 26.71 4.55 5.60
C HIS A 189 25.74 4.72 6.77
N LEU A 190 24.44 4.56 6.53
CA LEU A 190 23.51 4.23 7.60
C LEU A 190 23.69 2.73 7.87
N GLN A 191 24.39 2.39 8.96
CA GLN A 191 24.45 1.03 9.47
C GLN A 191 23.05 0.64 9.96
N SER A 192 22.40 -0.32 9.30
CA SER A 192 21.31 -1.07 9.92
C SER A 192 21.91 -2.28 10.62
N ASP A 193 21.58 -2.39 11.91
CA ASP A 193 22.08 -3.41 12.81
C ASP A 193 21.78 -4.83 12.34
N ARG A 194 22.77 -5.70 12.54
CA ARG A 194 22.69 -7.16 12.44
C ARG A 194 21.56 -7.69 13.34
N ALA A 195 20.63 -8.43 12.75
CA ALA A 195 19.95 -9.53 13.44
C ALA A 195 20.35 -10.84 12.77
N SER A 196 20.98 -11.70 13.57
CA SER A 196 21.59 -12.98 13.23
C SER A 196 20.59 -14.05 12.81
N ARG A 197 21.03 -14.84 11.84
CA ARG A 197 20.59 -16.16 11.37
C ARG A 197 19.79 -17.02 12.35
N THR A 198 18.78 -17.70 11.81
CA THR A 198 18.73 -19.17 11.82
C THR A 198 18.27 -19.65 10.45
N GLU A 199 19.06 -20.55 9.87
CA GLU A 199 18.76 -21.35 8.68
C GLU A 199 17.55 -22.25 8.98
N ASP A 200 16.77 -22.60 7.96
CA ASP A 200 16.30 -23.99 7.82
C ASP A 200 15.76 -24.27 6.41
N SER A 201 16.58 -25.06 5.71
CA SER A 201 16.27 -26.13 4.77
C SER A 201 15.01 -26.05 3.88
N CYS A 202 15.30 -25.93 2.59
CA CYS A 202 14.63 -26.65 1.52
C CYS A 202 14.46 -28.15 1.87
N THR A 203 13.24 -28.69 1.87
CA THR A 203 13.00 -30.11 1.55
C THR A 203 11.61 -30.29 0.94
N SER A 204 11.61 -30.73 -0.30
CA SER A 204 10.50 -31.36 -1.01
C SER A 204 9.95 -32.56 -0.25
N LEU A 205 8.62 -32.72 -0.18
CA LEU A 205 8.01 -34.05 -0.05
C LEU A 205 6.57 -34.04 -0.56
N SER A 206 6.42 -34.62 -1.74
CA SER A 206 5.19 -35.22 -2.23
C SER A 206 4.69 -36.27 -1.23
N HIS A 207 3.44 -36.20 -0.80
CA HIS A 207 2.67 -37.40 -0.49
C HIS A 207 1.16 -37.25 -0.70
N VAL A 208 0.62 -38.37 -1.16
CA VAL A 208 -0.69 -38.69 -1.74
C VAL A 208 -1.74 -38.97 -0.64
N ARG A 209 -3.01 -38.62 -0.94
CA ARG A 209 -4.30 -39.12 -0.39
C ARG A 209 -4.64 -38.86 1.09
N ARG A 210 -5.83 -38.31 1.33
CA ARG A 210 -7.13 -39.03 1.22
C ARG A 210 -8.23 -38.10 0.75
#